data_AF-A0A4Q6AWJ3-F1
#
_entry.id   AF-A0A4Q6AWJ3-F1
#
_cell.length_a   1.000
_cell.length_b   1.000
_cell.length_c   1.000
_cell.angle_alpha   90.00
_cell.angle_beta   90.00
_cell.angle_gamma   90.00
#
_symmetry.space_group_name_H-M   'P 1'
#
loop_
_entity.id
_entity.type
_entity.pdbx_description
1 polymer ?
#
loop_
_entity_poly.entity_id
_entity_poly.type
_entity_poly.pdbx_seq_one_letter_code
_entity_poly.pdbx_strand_id
1 'polypeptide(L)'
;QFYKTYLSEINQIENSLFRFVKYVLASTKSVENNYAHPDVLMLQQTSRKVHREKHRMEAFVRFQLTGDGIYYSIIQPDFNVLPLIAKHFKDRYADQRWLIYDVKRKYGLYYDLNEVTDVQLRFEADLDSPAGRSVVFDENEELYQRLWQQYFSSVNIAARKNMKLHIQHMPRRYWKNLVEKQPSK
;
A
#
# COMPACT_ATOMS: atom_id res chain seq x y z
N GLN A 1 -13.97 0.55 12.38
CA GLN A 1 -13.25 -0.74 12.54
C GLN A 1 -13.84 -1.80 11.61
N PHE A 2 -15.17 -1.95 11.59
CA PHE A 2 -15.91 -2.82 10.66
C PHE A 2 -15.41 -2.80 9.21
N TYR A 3 -15.39 -1.62 8.55
CA TYR A 3 -14.94 -1.50 7.16
C TYR A 3 -13.48 -1.93 6.94
N LYS A 4 -12.58 -1.59 7.87
CA LYS A 4 -11.18 -2.07 7.81
C LYS A 4 -11.10 -3.59 7.91
N THR A 5 -11.94 -4.20 8.75
CA THR A 5 -12.00 -5.66 8.90
C THR A 5 -12.52 -6.32 7.62
N TYR A 6 -13.54 -5.76 6.97
CA TYR A 6 -14.04 -6.24 5.69
C TYR A 6 -12.93 -6.27 4.61
N LEU A 7 -12.12 -5.21 4.55
CA LEU A 7 -10.98 -5.09 3.64
C LEU A 7 -9.81 -6.07 3.92
N SER A 8 -9.93 -6.92 4.94
CA SER A 8 -8.91 -7.94 5.22
C SER A 8 -8.92 -9.12 4.25
N GLU A 9 -10.03 -9.36 3.53
CA GLU A 9 -10.17 -10.48 2.60
C GLU A 9 -9.82 -11.85 3.21
N ILE A 10 -9.96 -11.99 4.54
CA ILE A 10 -9.78 -13.26 5.23
C ILE A 10 -10.99 -14.15 4.87
N ASN A 11 -10.75 -15.44 4.65
CA ASN A 11 -11.83 -16.40 4.38
C ASN A 11 -12.93 -16.32 5.45
N GLN A 12 -14.19 -16.22 5.01
CA GLN A 12 -15.38 -16.12 5.86
C GLN A 12 -15.41 -14.87 6.77
N ILE A 13 -14.72 -13.79 6.38
CA ILE A 13 -14.76 -12.55 7.14
C ILE A 13 -16.18 -11.97 7.20
N GLU A 14 -16.95 -12.12 6.12
CA GLU A 14 -18.34 -11.68 6.00
C GLU A 14 -19.23 -12.37 7.03
N ASN A 15 -19.07 -13.69 7.22
CA ASN A 15 -19.81 -14.45 8.22
C ASN A 15 -19.47 -13.99 9.65
N SER A 16 -18.20 -13.67 9.92
CA SER A 16 -17.76 -13.18 11.22
C SER A 16 -18.29 -11.77 11.48
N LEU A 17 -18.29 -10.90 10.46
CA LEU A 17 -18.90 -9.58 10.51
C LEU A 17 -20.42 -9.66 10.70
N PHE A 18 -21.10 -10.59 10.04
CA PHE A 18 -22.52 -10.80 10.21
C PHE A 18 -22.88 -11.24 11.63
N ARG A 19 -22.14 -12.20 12.21
CA ARG A 19 -22.31 -12.60 13.61
C ARG A 19 -22.06 -11.45 14.58
N PHE A 20 -21.03 -10.64 14.32
CA PHE A 20 -20.79 -9.42 15.08
C PHE A 20 -21.98 -8.44 15.01
N VAL A 21 -22.54 -8.20 13.82
CA VAL A 21 -23.71 -7.33 13.65
C VAL A 21 -24.92 -7.88 14.41
N LYS A 22 -25.20 -9.19 14.32
CA LYS A 22 -26.26 -9.81 15.12
C LYS A 22 -26.04 -9.60 16.61
N TYR A 23 -24.81 -9.73 17.08
CA TYR A 23 -24.47 -9.55 18.49
C TYR A 23 -24.66 -8.10 18.95
N VAL A 24 -24.26 -7.12 18.13
CA VAL A 24 -24.50 -5.69 18.39
C VAL A 24 -25.99 -5.40 18.47
N LEU A 25 -26.79 -5.87 17.49
CA LEU A 25 -28.22 -5.59 17.43
C LEU A 25 -29.02 -6.29 18.54
N ALA A 26 -28.58 -7.46 19.01
CA ALA A 26 -29.21 -8.18 20.11
C ALA A 26 -28.88 -7.60 21.50
N SER A 27 -27.87 -6.72 21.58
CA SER A 27 -27.37 -6.19 22.84
C SER A 27 -27.92 -4.80 23.12
N THR A 28 -28.40 -4.57 24.35
CA THR A 28 -28.87 -3.24 24.80
C THR A 28 -27.73 -2.31 25.24
N LYS A 29 -26.51 -2.85 25.38
CA LYS A 29 -25.30 -2.14 25.80
C LYS A 29 -24.24 -2.23 24.69
N SER A 30 -23.30 -1.29 24.69
CA SER A 30 -22.16 -1.34 23.77
C SER A 30 -21.33 -2.60 23.98
N VAL A 31 -21.09 -3.33 22.89
CA VAL A 31 -20.35 -4.59 22.86
C VAL A 31 -18.94 -4.47 22.30
N GLU A 32 -18.54 -3.28 21.87
CA GLU A 32 -17.29 -3.04 21.13
C GLU A 32 -16.01 -3.43 21.90
N ASN A 33 -16.10 -3.39 23.24
CA ASN A 33 -15.02 -3.72 24.16
C ASN A 33 -15.19 -5.08 24.85
N ASN A 34 -16.20 -5.89 24.46
CA ASN A 34 -16.34 -7.24 24.99
C ASN A 34 -15.35 -8.20 24.32
N TYR A 35 -14.08 -8.11 24.71
CA TYR A 35 -13.00 -8.94 24.17
C TYR A 35 -13.11 -10.43 24.50
N ALA A 36 -14.01 -10.82 25.42
CA ALA A 36 -14.33 -12.22 25.67
C ALA A 36 -15.19 -12.84 24.55
N HIS A 37 -15.93 -12.02 23.79
CA HIS A 37 -16.70 -12.51 22.66
C HIS A 37 -15.79 -12.73 21.43
N PRO A 38 -15.78 -13.92 20.82
CA PRO A 38 -14.83 -14.27 19.76
C PRO A 38 -14.93 -13.35 18.54
N ASP A 39 -16.15 -13.00 18.11
CA ASP A 39 -16.34 -12.12 16.94
C ASP A 39 -15.86 -10.67 17.19
N VAL A 40 -15.99 -10.16 18.43
CA VAL A 40 -15.49 -8.83 18.80
C VAL A 40 -13.96 -8.83 18.80
N LEU A 41 -13.36 -9.84 19.44
CA LEU A 41 -11.90 -9.99 19.47
C LEU A 41 -11.32 -10.12 18.06
N MET A 42 -11.95 -10.94 17.20
CA MET A 42 -11.53 -11.13 15.81
C MET A 42 -11.60 -9.83 15.01
N LEU A 43 -12.69 -9.08 15.14
CA LEU A 43 -12.87 -7.78 14.47
C LEU A 43 -11.76 -6.80 14.88
N GLN A 44 -11.47 -6.71 16.18
CA GLN A 44 -10.45 -5.83 16.73
C GLN A 44 -9.04 -6.20 16.23
N GLN A 45 -8.67 -7.47 16.33
CA GLN A 45 -7.37 -7.96 15.89
C GLN A 45 -7.18 -7.76 14.38
N THR A 46 -8.20 -8.06 13.59
CA THR A 46 -8.14 -7.95 12.13
C THR A 46 -8.08 -6.49 11.68
N SER A 47 -8.94 -5.62 12.23
CA SER A 47 -8.87 -4.17 11.97
C SER A 47 -7.47 -3.60 12.29
N ARG A 48 -6.82 -4.07 13.37
CA ARG A 48 -5.45 -3.65 13.72
C ARG A 48 -4.42 -4.13 12.69
N LYS A 49 -4.53 -5.36 12.19
CA LYS A 49 -3.66 -5.89 11.13
C LYS A 49 -3.77 -5.07 9.84
N VAL A 50 -5.00 -4.81 9.38
CA VAL A 50 -5.26 -3.99 8.19
C VAL A 50 -4.75 -2.56 8.37
N HIS A 51 -4.92 -1.98 9.56
CA HIS A 51 -4.41 -0.65 9.85
C HIS A 51 -2.88 -0.56 9.79
N ARG A 52 -2.16 -1.55 10.30
CA ARG A 52 -0.69 -1.62 10.18
C ARG A 52 -0.25 -1.74 8.74
N GLU A 53 -0.95 -2.53 7.94
CA GLU A 53 -0.66 -2.68 6.51
C GLU A 53 -0.89 -1.37 5.74
N LYS A 54 -1.97 -0.66 6.06
CA LYS A 54 -2.25 0.67 5.54
C LYS A 54 -1.10 1.64 5.82
N HIS A 55 -0.64 1.73 7.07
CA HIS A 55 0.52 2.57 7.44
C HIS A 55 1.80 2.18 6.70
N ARG A 56 2.01 0.88 6.45
CA ARG A 56 3.15 0.43 5.64
C ARG A 56 3.05 0.91 4.20
N MET A 57 1.86 0.89 3.59
CA MET A 57 1.69 1.42 2.22
C MET A 57 1.91 2.92 2.17
N GLU A 58 1.43 3.68 3.16
CA GLU A 58 1.74 5.12 3.25
C GLU A 58 3.25 5.39 3.33
N ALA A 59 4.02 4.52 3.99
CA ALA A 59 5.47 4.68 4.14
C ALA A 59 6.31 4.13 2.96
N PHE A 60 5.85 3.08 2.29
CA PHE A 60 6.64 2.31 1.33
C PHE A 60 6.28 2.53 -0.13
N VAL A 61 5.18 3.22 -0.43
CA VAL A 61 4.91 3.67 -1.80
C VAL A 61 6.08 4.51 -2.30
N ARG A 62 6.55 4.19 -3.51
CA ARG A 62 7.57 4.94 -4.25
C ARG A 62 6.99 5.24 -5.62
N PHE A 63 7.01 6.51 -5.99
CA PHE A 63 6.55 6.95 -7.29
C PHE A 63 7.70 7.00 -8.27
N GLN A 64 7.37 6.74 -9.53
CA GLN A 64 8.22 6.92 -10.70
C GLN A 64 7.45 7.81 -11.68
N LEU A 65 8.10 8.80 -12.27
CA LEU A 65 7.44 9.72 -13.21
C LEU A 65 7.33 9.06 -14.58
N THR A 66 6.12 9.01 -15.14
CA THR A 66 5.88 8.59 -16.53
C THR A 66 6.17 9.72 -17.51
N GLY A 67 6.45 9.39 -18.78
CA GLY A 67 6.66 10.40 -19.83
C GLY A 67 5.48 11.36 -20.02
N ASP A 68 4.27 10.92 -19.68
CA ASP A 68 3.04 11.74 -19.72
C ASP A 68 2.83 12.62 -18.48
N GLY A 69 3.81 12.67 -17.56
CA GLY A 69 3.78 13.48 -16.35
C GLY A 69 2.81 12.96 -15.28
N ILE A 70 2.70 11.63 -15.13
CA ILE A 70 1.93 10.98 -14.07
C ILE A 70 2.91 10.23 -13.14
N TYR A 71 2.77 10.44 -11.83
CA TYR A 71 3.53 9.69 -10.84
C TYR A 71 2.90 8.32 -10.63
N TYR A 72 3.57 7.27 -11.10
CA TYR A 72 3.10 5.91 -11.03
C TYR A 72 3.77 5.10 -9.92
N SER A 73 3.00 4.27 -9.21
CA SER A 73 3.53 3.35 -8.21
C SER A 73 2.83 2.00 -8.25
N ILE A 74 3.62 0.94 -8.08
CA ILE A 74 3.16 -0.43 -7.96
C ILE A 74 3.22 -0.88 -6.50
N ILE A 75 2.13 -1.43 -5.98
CA ILE A 75 2.07 -2.03 -4.65
C ILE A 75 1.53 -3.47 -4.69
N GLN A 76 1.83 -4.22 -3.63
CA GLN A 76 1.28 -5.55 -3.42
C GLN A 76 1.04 -5.80 -1.91
N PRO A 77 0.05 -5.13 -1.31
CA PRO A 77 -0.26 -5.28 0.11
C PRO A 77 -0.98 -6.61 0.40
N ASP A 78 -0.86 -7.09 1.64
CA ASP A 78 -1.57 -8.29 2.09
C ASP A 78 -3.09 -8.11 2.01
N PHE A 79 -3.55 -6.95 2.49
CA PHE A 79 -4.97 -6.57 2.63
C PHE A 79 -5.35 -5.50 1.62
N ASN A 80 -6.66 -5.32 1.41
CA ASN A 80 -7.15 -4.32 0.48
C ASN A 80 -7.08 -2.91 1.11
N VAL A 81 -5.93 -2.27 1.02
CA VAL A 81 -5.68 -0.98 1.70
C VAL A 81 -5.82 0.23 0.80
N LEU A 82 -5.99 0.06 -0.52
CA LEU A 82 -6.16 1.16 -1.47
C LEU A 82 -7.24 2.16 -1.00
N PRO A 83 -8.48 1.73 -0.65
CA PRO A 83 -9.51 2.66 -0.20
C PRO A 83 -9.14 3.44 1.06
N LEU A 84 -8.21 2.90 1.87
CA LEU A 84 -7.79 3.49 3.14
C LEU A 84 -6.62 4.48 2.99
N ILE A 85 -5.88 4.43 1.88
CA ILE A 85 -4.73 5.32 1.62
C ILE A 85 -5.07 6.47 0.67
N ALA A 86 -6.18 6.40 -0.07
CA ALA A 86 -6.60 7.43 -1.03
C ALA A 86 -6.52 8.85 -0.46
N LYS A 87 -7.10 9.09 0.71
CA LYS A 87 -7.08 10.40 1.38
C LYS A 87 -5.65 10.86 1.69
N HIS A 88 -4.79 9.97 2.18
CA HIS A 88 -3.42 10.33 2.55
C HIS A 88 -2.62 10.84 1.35
N PHE A 89 -2.69 10.12 0.22
CA PHE A 89 -1.95 10.51 -0.98
C PHE A 89 -2.56 11.73 -1.65
N LYS A 90 -3.90 11.89 -1.64
CA LYS A 90 -4.56 13.12 -2.12
C LYS A 90 -4.11 14.35 -1.34
N ASP A 91 -4.14 14.27 0.00
CA ASP A 91 -3.78 15.40 0.86
C ASP A 91 -2.27 15.73 0.78
N ARG A 92 -1.41 14.72 0.57
CA ARG A 92 0.05 14.87 0.55
C ARG A 92 0.61 15.31 -0.80
N TYR A 93 0.03 14.84 -1.90
CA TYR A 93 0.48 15.10 -3.28
C TYR A 93 -0.67 15.73 -4.07
N ALA A 94 -1.17 16.86 -3.57
CA ALA A 94 -2.36 17.52 -4.10
C ALA A 94 -2.10 18.23 -5.45
N ASP A 95 -0.84 18.56 -5.73
CA ASP A 95 -0.35 19.29 -6.89
C ASP A 95 0.16 18.39 -8.03
N GLN A 96 0.08 17.07 -7.85
CA GLN A 96 0.65 16.08 -8.78
C GLN A 96 -0.39 15.03 -9.16
N ARG A 97 -0.46 14.68 -10.45
CA ARG A 97 -1.25 13.53 -10.89
C ARG A 97 -0.52 12.26 -10.52
N TRP A 98 -1.20 11.33 -9.87
CA TRP A 98 -0.59 10.07 -9.45
C TRP A 98 -1.50 8.88 -9.63
N LEU A 99 -0.89 7.71 -9.75
CA LEU A 99 -1.54 6.42 -9.93
C LEU A 99 -0.87 5.38 -9.02
N ILE A 100 -1.63 4.79 -8.10
CA ILE A 100 -1.17 3.70 -7.24
C ILE A 100 -1.91 2.43 -7.64
N TYR A 101 -1.18 1.42 -8.12
CA TYR A 101 -1.77 0.20 -8.65
C TYR A 101 -1.44 -1.03 -7.79
N ASP A 102 -2.46 -1.79 -7.40
CA ASP A 102 -2.32 -3.06 -6.69
C ASP A 102 -2.30 -4.23 -7.68
N VAL A 103 -1.12 -4.83 -7.87
CA VAL A 103 -0.93 -5.95 -8.81
C VAL A 103 -1.72 -7.18 -8.41
N LYS A 104 -1.91 -7.42 -7.11
CA LYS A 104 -2.61 -8.61 -6.61
C LYS A 104 -4.10 -8.52 -6.94
N ARG A 105 -4.69 -7.33 -6.81
CA ARG A 105 -6.13 -7.10 -6.97
C ARG A 105 -6.51 -6.56 -8.35
N LYS A 106 -5.52 -6.19 -9.16
CA LYS A 106 -5.66 -5.71 -10.54
C LYS A 106 -6.52 -4.45 -10.67
N TYR A 107 -6.38 -3.54 -9.71
CA TYR A 107 -6.98 -2.21 -9.75
C TYR A 107 -6.09 -1.21 -9.02
N GLY A 108 -6.31 0.07 -9.28
CA GLY A 108 -5.56 1.15 -8.68
C GLY A 108 -6.40 2.38 -8.40
N LEU A 109 -5.75 3.37 -7.78
CA LEU A 109 -6.29 4.69 -7.53
C LEU A 109 -5.58 5.68 -8.44
N TYR A 110 -6.34 6.45 -9.20
CA TYR A 110 -5.84 7.56 -10.01
C TYR A 110 -6.32 8.89 -9.42
N TYR A 111 -5.43 9.87 -9.32
CA TYR A 111 -5.74 11.23 -8.91
C TYR A 111 -5.45 12.19 -10.06
N ASP A 112 -6.47 12.93 -10.46
CA ASP A 112 -6.45 13.83 -11.63
C ASP A 112 -6.22 15.31 -11.26
N LEU A 113 -5.85 15.59 -9.99
CA LEU A 113 -5.78 16.92 -9.33
C LEU A 113 -7.10 17.42 -8.72
N ASN A 114 -8.23 16.73 -8.95
CA ASN A 114 -9.53 17.10 -8.38
C ASN A 114 -10.07 15.97 -7.49
N GLU A 115 -10.15 14.76 -8.03
CA GLU A 115 -10.73 13.59 -7.40
C GLU A 115 -9.88 12.33 -7.56
N VAL A 116 -10.12 11.38 -6.67
CA VAL A 116 -9.47 10.07 -6.71
C VAL A 116 -10.49 9.07 -7.23
N THR A 117 -10.18 8.42 -8.35
CA THR A 117 -11.05 7.43 -8.98
C THR A 117 -10.39 6.05 -8.99
N ASP A 118 -11.20 5.01 -8.86
CA ASP A 118 -10.74 3.64 -9.08
C ASP A 118 -10.51 3.39 -10.58
N VAL A 119 -9.38 2.79 -10.92
CA VAL A 119 -9.03 2.45 -12.30
C VAL A 119 -8.63 0.98 -12.42
N GLN A 120 -8.93 0.39 -13.57
CA GLN A 120 -8.47 -0.94 -13.94
C GLN A 120 -7.57 -0.81 -15.16
N LEU A 121 -6.36 -1.36 -15.06
CA LEU A 121 -5.41 -1.35 -16.16
C LEU A 121 -5.44 -2.72 -16.83
N ARG A 122 -5.59 -2.71 -18.15
CA ARG A 122 -5.33 -3.88 -18.98
C ARG A 122 -3.93 -3.73 -19.55
N PHE A 123 -2.99 -4.51 -19.03
CA PHE A 123 -1.66 -4.56 -19.62
C PHE A 123 -1.73 -5.41 -20.89
N GLU A 124 -1.77 -4.75 -22.04
CA GLU A 124 -1.54 -5.38 -23.34
C GLU A 124 -0.02 -5.50 -23.53
N ALA A 125 0.52 -6.72 -23.41
CA ALA A 125 1.91 -7.14 -23.65
C ALA A 125 2.96 -6.98 -22.51
N ASP A 126 4.01 -7.82 -22.61
CA ASP A 126 5.13 -8.01 -21.67
C ASP A 126 5.93 -6.72 -21.40
N LEU A 127 5.50 -5.96 -20.39
CA LEU A 127 6.20 -4.78 -19.85
C LEU A 127 7.52 -5.12 -19.11
N ASP A 128 7.90 -6.39 -19.04
CA ASP A 128 9.17 -6.81 -18.46
C ASP A 128 10.36 -6.71 -19.42
N SER A 129 10.13 -6.35 -20.70
CA SER A 129 11.21 -6.01 -21.61
C SER A 129 11.82 -4.63 -21.27
N PRO A 130 13.16 -4.46 -21.31
CA PRO A 130 13.81 -3.16 -21.08
C PRO A 130 13.31 -2.05 -22.03
N ALA A 131 12.94 -2.41 -23.26
CA ALA A 131 12.39 -1.50 -24.26
C ALA A 131 10.97 -1.01 -23.90
N GLY A 132 10.15 -1.84 -23.22
CA GLY A 132 8.85 -1.41 -22.72
C GLY A 132 8.94 -0.42 -21.56
N ARG A 133 9.99 -0.51 -20.73
CA ARG A 133 10.21 0.41 -19.60
C ARG A 133 10.70 1.79 -20.05
N SER A 134 11.58 1.87 -21.06
CA SER A 134 12.11 3.17 -21.53
C SER A 134 11.07 4.04 -22.23
N VAL A 135 10.00 3.45 -22.78
CA VAL A 135 8.93 4.19 -23.47
C VAL A 135 7.90 4.76 -22.49
N VAL A 136 7.83 4.22 -21.26
CA VAL A 136 6.79 4.56 -20.28
C VAL A 136 7.24 5.64 -19.29
N PHE A 137 8.54 5.70 -18.96
CA PHE A 137 9.07 6.60 -17.94
C PHE A 137 9.71 7.87 -18.52
N ASP A 138 9.73 8.94 -17.71
CA ASP A 138 10.44 10.18 -18.05
C ASP A 138 11.93 9.91 -18.28
N GLU A 139 12.54 10.64 -19.21
CA GLU A 139 13.96 10.47 -19.58
C GLU A 139 14.90 10.65 -18.37
N ASN A 140 14.52 11.48 -17.39
CA ASN A 140 15.31 11.76 -16.20
C ASN A 140 15.00 10.81 -15.02
N GLU A 141 13.98 9.96 -15.13
CA GLU A 141 13.54 9.09 -14.02
C GLU A 141 14.67 8.16 -13.54
N GLU A 142 15.47 7.62 -14.47
CA GLU A 142 16.61 6.77 -14.11
C GLU A 142 17.69 7.56 -13.33
N LEU A 143 17.94 8.81 -13.71
CA LEU A 143 18.85 9.69 -12.99
C LEU A 143 18.36 9.94 -11.57
N TYR A 144 17.07 10.25 -11.38
CA TYR A 144 16.49 10.46 -10.05
C TYR A 144 16.59 9.23 -9.16
N GLN A 145 16.39 8.03 -9.70
CA GLN A 145 16.54 6.78 -8.95
C GLN A 145 17.99 6.58 -8.47
N ARG A 146 18.98 6.86 -9.32
CA ARG A 146 20.40 6.78 -8.93
C ARG A 146 20.74 7.81 -7.85
N LEU A 147 20.27 9.05 -7.99
CA LEU A 147 20.47 10.10 -6.98
C LEU A 147 19.85 9.70 -5.63
N TRP A 148 18.66 9.11 -5.64
CA TRP A 148 18.02 8.59 -4.43
C TRP A 148 18.84 7.47 -3.79
N GLN A 149 19.34 6.50 -4.55
CA GLN A 149 20.18 5.43 -4.05
C GLN A 149 21.49 5.97 -3.43
N GLN A 150 22.13 6.92 -4.12
CA GLN A 150 23.33 7.57 -3.62
C GLN A 150 23.06 8.32 -2.31
N TYR A 151 22.01 9.14 -2.25
CA TYR A 151 21.58 9.82 -1.02
C TYR A 151 21.30 8.84 0.11
N PHE A 152 20.51 7.79 -0.16
CA PHE A 152 20.13 6.78 0.83
C PHE A 152 21.34 6.07 1.43
N SER A 153 22.34 5.75 0.59
CA SER A 153 23.58 5.14 1.05
C SER A 153 24.47 6.12 1.84
N SER A 154 24.57 7.38 1.41
CA SER A 154 25.46 8.37 2.04
C SER A 154 24.98 8.81 3.42
N VAL A 155 23.67 8.88 3.66
CA VAL A 155 23.11 9.26 4.97
C VAL A 155 23.13 8.12 5.98
N ASN A 156 23.40 6.89 5.55
CA ASN A 156 23.32 5.72 6.41
C ASN A 156 24.60 5.55 7.24
N ILE A 157 24.44 5.40 8.55
CA ILE A 157 25.58 5.24 9.47
C ILE A 157 25.88 3.76 9.61
N ALA A 158 27.03 3.31 9.08
CA ALA A 158 27.43 1.90 9.06
C ALA A 158 27.39 1.23 10.46
N ALA A 159 27.81 1.95 11.50
CA ALA A 159 27.79 1.47 12.88
C ALA A 159 26.36 1.21 13.44
N ARG A 160 25.32 1.82 12.86
CA ARG A 160 23.91 1.64 13.27
C ARG A 160 23.20 0.53 12.50
N LYS A 161 23.91 -0.26 11.68
CA LYS A 161 23.32 -1.32 10.85
C LYS A 161 22.82 -2.49 11.72
N ASN A 162 21.52 -2.53 11.95
CA ASN A 162 20.83 -3.66 12.58
C ASN A 162 19.82 -4.30 11.62
N MET A 163 20.25 -5.34 10.90
CA MET A 163 19.43 -5.98 9.86
C MET A 163 18.19 -6.68 10.44
N LYS A 164 18.28 -7.25 11.65
CA LYS A 164 17.14 -7.93 12.29
C LYS A 164 16.00 -6.95 12.57
N LEU A 165 16.32 -5.81 13.17
CA LEU A 165 15.34 -4.75 13.45
C LEU A 165 14.82 -4.12 12.16
N HIS A 166 15.70 -3.93 11.17
CA HIS A 166 15.31 -3.40 9.87
C HIS A 166 14.26 -4.29 9.16
N ILE A 167 14.44 -5.61 9.18
CA ILE A 167 13.47 -6.56 8.60
C ILE A 167 12.14 -6.58 9.37
N GLN A 168 12.16 -6.37 10.68
CA GLN A 168 10.93 -6.28 11.49
C GLN A 168 10.07 -5.07 11.10
N HIS A 169 10.70 -3.91 10.90
CA HIS A 169 9.98 -2.69 10.50
C HIS A 169 9.67 -2.62 9.00
N MET A 170 10.57 -3.12 8.15
CA MET A 170 10.44 -3.16 6.70
C MET A 170 10.59 -4.60 6.19
N PRO A 171 9.51 -5.40 6.23
CA PRO A 171 9.54 -6.79 5.75
C PRO A 171 10.03 -6.90 4.29
N ARG A 172 10.83 -7.94 4.01
CA ARG A 172 11.48 -8.15 2.69
C ARG A 172 10.52 -8.18 1.50
N ARG A 173 9.27 -8.60 1.71
CA ARG A 173 8.24 -8.67 0.66
C ARG A 173 7.98 -7.32 -0.04
N TYR A 174 8.26 -6.19 0.61
CA TYR A 174 8.09 -4.86 0.02
C TYR A 174 9.32 -4.38 -0.75
N TRP A 175 10.49 -5.00 -0.53
CA TRP A 175 11.76 -4.48 -1.04
C TRP A 175 11.82 -4.47 -2.58
N LYS A 176 11.08 -5.36 -3.23
CA LYS A 176 10.94 -5.38 -4.70
C LYS A 176 10.48 -4.04 -5.31
N ASN A 177 9.67 -3.28 -4.57
CA ASN A 177 9.10 -2.02 -5.03
C ASN A 177 9.87 -0.80 -4.45
N LEU A 178 10.98 -1.03 -3.75
CA LEU A 178 11.80 0.03 -3.15
C LEU A 178 13.09 0.21 -3.96
N VAL A 179 13.25 1.38 -4.57
CA VAL A 179 14.42 1.73 -5.39
C VAL A 179 15.71 1.59 -4.57
N GLU A 180 15.69 1.97 -3.29
CA GLU A 180 16.85 1.86 -2.38
C GLU A 180 17.26 0.43 -2.01
N LYS A 181 16.45 -0.58 -2.36
CA LYS A 181 16.73 -2.00 -2.10
C LYS A 181 17.06 -2.79 -3.35
N GLN A 182 16.95 -2.18 -4.52
CA GLN A 182 17.34 -2.82 -5.77
C GLN A 182 18.87 -2.76 -5.91
N PRO A 183 19.52 -3.85 -6.39
CA PRO A 183 20.94 -3.82 -6.66
C PRO A 183 21.24 -2.74 -7.72
N SER A 184 22.28 -1.94 -7.48
CA SER A 184 22.81 -1.04 -8.50
C SER A 184 23.24 -1.87 -9.71
N LYS A 185 22.69 -1.56 -10.88
CA LYS A 185 23.17 -2.13 -12.16
C LYS A 185 24.56 -1.58 -12.49
#